data_AF-A0A2V3PSR1-F1
#
_entry.id   AF-A0A2V3PSR1-F1
#
_cell.length_a   1.000
_cell.length_b   1.000
_cell.length_c   1.000
_cell.angle_alpha   90.00
_cell.angle_beta   90.00
_cell.angle_gamma   90.00
#
_symmetry.space_group_name_H-M   'P 1'
#
loop_
_entity.id
_entity.type
_entity.pdbx_description
1 polymer ?
#
loop_
_entity_poly.entity_id
_entity_poly.type
_entity_poly.pdbx_seq_one_letter_code
_entity_poly.pdbx_strand_id
1 'polypeptide(L)'
;MNKNELTFEQAWKYLKHNWSLGFFNISKIALRIEIDRSTLNCALNESVDKSTGKLVEISDKHHQKIIDFVKSIQFDTLVKN
;
A
#
# COMPACT_ATOMS: atom_id res chain seq x y z
N MET A 1 22.84 15.81 -4.86
CA MET A 1 21.61 15.52 -5.63
C MET A 1 20.74 14.62 -4.76
N ASN A 2 19.72 15.17 -4.11
CA ASN A 2 18.77 14.36 -3.35
C ASN A 2 17.98 13.50 -4.35
N LYS A 3 18.17 12.18 -4.30
CA LYS A 3 17.30 11.25 -5.01
C LYS A 3 15.90 11.45 -4.42
N ASN A 4 14.91 11.70 -5.26
CA ASN A 4 13.50 11.71 -4.88
C ASN A 4 13.12 10.32 -4.34
N GLU A 5 13.35 10.08 -3.06
CA GLU A 5 12.95 8.84 -2.40
C GLU A 5 11.44 8.89 -2.16
N LEU A 6 10.73 7.93 -2.75
CA LEU A 6 9.30 7.73 -2.51
C LEU A 6 9.06 7.45 -1.02
N THR A 7 8.32 8.33 -0.35
CA THR A 7 7.98 8.15 1.07
C THR A 7 6.83 7.15 1.25
N PHE A 8 6.66 6.63 2.47
CA PHE A 8 5.53 5.75 2.78
C PHE A 8 4.20 6.41 2.47
N GLU A 9 3.98 7.67 2.86
CA GLU A 9 2.73 8.37 2.62
C GLU A 9 2.40 8.50 1.12
N GLN A 10 3.43 8.79 0.30
CA GLN A 10 3.28 8.86 -1.16
C GLN A 10 2.95 7.48 -1.75
N ALA A 11 3.66 6.44 -1.33
CA ALA A 11 3.40 5.07 -1.76
C ALA A 11 2.01 4.60 -1.33
N TRP A 12 1.61 4.90 -0.10
CA TRP A 12 0.31 4.54 0.46
C TRP A 12 -0.84 5.22 -0.27
N LYS A 13 -0.71 6.53 -0.56
CA LYS A 13 -1.68 7.28 -1.34
C LYS A 13 -1.83 6.73 -2.75
N TYR A 14 -0.71 6.41 -3.41
CA TYR A 14 -0.72 5.78 -4.74
C TYR A 14 -1.41 4.42 -4.72
N LEU A 15 -1.07 3.57 -3.74
CA LEU A 15 -1.65 2.25 -3.57
C LEU A 15 -3.16 2.33 -3.34
N LYS A 16 -3.61 3.17 -2.40
CA LYS A 16 -5.03 3.41 -2.10
C LYS A 16 -5.79 3.84 -3.35
N HIS A 17 -5.26 4.81 -4.09
CA HIS A 17 -5.90 5.32 -5.30
C HIS A 17 -6.08 4.23 -6.37
N ASN A 18 -5.03 3.50 -6.70
CA ASN A 18 -5.10 2.45 -7.73
C ASN A 18 -5.96 1.26 -7.30
N TRP A 19 -5.95 0.91 -6.01
CA TRP A 19 -6.88 -0.08 -5.48
C TRP A 19 -8.34 0.38 -5.60
N SER A 20 -8.65 1.64 -5.26
CA SER A 20 -10.02 2.18 -5.39
C SER A 20 -10.53 2.23 -6.83
N LEU A 21 -9.62 2.34 -7.81
CA LEU A 21 -9.94 2.26 -9.23
C LEU A 21 -10.05 0.82 -9.75
N GLY A 22 -9.82 -0.18 -8.90
CA GLY A 22 -9.91 -1.60 -9.25
C GLY A 22 -8.69 -2.14 -10.01
N PHE A 23 -7.60 -1.38 -10.13
CA PHE A 23 -6.39 -1.82 -10.84
C PHE A 23 -5.64 -2.94 -10.11
N PHE A 24 -5.77 -3.01 -8.78
CA PHE A 24 -5.04 -3.97 -7.97
C PHE A 24 -5.96 -4.95 -7.25
N ASN A 25 -5.63 -6.23 -7.37
CA ASN A 25 -6.24 -7.27 -6.56
C ASN A 25 -5.63 -7.27 -5.15
N ILE A 26 -6.49 -7.08 -4.15
CA ILE A 26 -6.07 -6.95 -2.74
C ILE A 26 -5.30 -8.17 -2.22
N SER A 27 -5.65 -9.39 -2.65
CA SER A 27 -4.96 -10.61 -2.23
C SER A 27 -3.52 -10.65 -2.74
N LYS A 28 -3.28 -10.15 -3.97
CA LYS A 28 -1.93 -10.06 -4.54
C LYS A 28 -1.09 -9.02 -3.83
N ILE A 29 -1.68 -7.86 -3.51
CA ILE A 29 -0.99 -6.82 -2.72
C ILE A 29 -0.62 -7.37 -1.35
N ALA A 30 -1.59 -7.96 -0.64
CA ALA A 30 -1.40 -8.50 0.71
C ALA A 30 -0.25 -9.51 0.78
N LEU A 31 -0.21 -10.45 -0.19
CA LEU A 31 0.88 -11.42 -0.31
C LEU A 31 2.24 -10.74 -0.53
N ARG A 32 2.30 -9.71 -1.37
CA ARG A 32 3.55 -9.04 -1.75
C ARG A 32 4.13 -8.17 -0.63
N ILE A 33 3.27 -7.55 0.18
CA ILE A 33 3.68 -6.75 1.35
C ILE A 33 3.65 -7.53 2.67
N GLU A 34 3.37 -8.83 2.58
CA GLU A 34 3.31 -9.80 3.68
C GLU A 34 2.44 -9.36 4.86
N ILE A 35 1.25 -8.85 4.54
CA ILE A 35 0.24 -8.47 5.54
C ILE A 35 -0.99 -9.35 5.39
N ASP A 36 -1.74 -9.54 6.47
CA ASP A 36 -3.05 -10.19 6.39
C ASP A 36 -4.00 -9.38 5.47
N ARG A 37 -4.77 -10.10 4.65
CA ARG A 37 -5.68 -9.49 3.67
C ARG A 37 -6.77 -8.66 4.36
N SER A 38 -7.29 -9.13 5.49
CA SER A 38 -8.32 -8.42 6.25
C SER A 38 -7.77 -7.13 6.83
N THR A 39 -6.59 -7.18 7.46
CA THR A 39 -5.91 -5.99 7.98
C THR A 39 -5.65 -4.96 6.88
N LEU A 40 -5.14 -5.39 5.73
CA LEU A 40 -4.94 -4.51 4.57
C LEU A 40 -6.26 -3.90 4.09
N ASN A 41 -7.32 -4.71 3.98
CA ASN A 41 -8.62 -4.24 3.54
C ASN A 41 -9.20 -3.20 4.50
N CYS A 42 -9.12 -3.45 5.80
CA CYS A 42 -9.55 -2.50 6.82
C CYS A 42 -8.76 -1.19 6.74
N ALA A 43 -7.43 -1.25 6.60
CA ALA A 43 -6.59 -0.06 6.48
C ALA A 43 -6.86 0.74 5.20
N LEU A 44 -7.09 0.07 4.06
CA LEU A 44 -7.44 0.71 2.80
C LEU A 44 -8.80 1.40 2.86
N ASN A 45 -9.77 0.79 3.55
CA ASN A 45 -11.11 1.35 3.76
C ASN A 45 -11.20 2.31 4.96
N GLU A 46 -10.09 2.63 5.63
CA GLU A 46 -10.08 3.51 6.81
C GLU A 46 -11.05 3.02 7.90
N SER A 47 -11.16 1.70 8.02
CA SER A 47 -12.04 1.05 8.99
C SER A 47 -11.54 1.29 10.41
N VAL A 48 -12.48 1.41 11.34
CA VAL A 48 -12.20 1.52 12.77
C VAL A 48 -12.23 0.14 13.41
N ASP A 49 -11.18 -0.20 14.14
CA ASP A 49 -11.13 -1.41 14.95
C ASP A 49 -12.11 -1.30 16.13
N LYS A 50 -13.00 -2.29 16.24
CA LYS A 50 -14.11 -2.25 17.21
C LYS A 50 -13.65 -2.37 18.67
N SER A 51 -12.48 -2.98 18.90
CA SER A 51 -11.97 -3.21 20.25
C SER A 51 -11.21 -2.00 20.78
N THR A 52 -10.55 -1.24 19.90
CA THR A 52 -9.72 -0.10 20.27
C THR A 52 -10.36 1.25 19.96
N GLY A 53 -11.38 1.29 19.10
CA GLY A 53 -12.01 2.53 18.63
C GLY A 53 -11.09 3.38 17.75
N LYS A 54 -9.97 2.83 17.28
CA LYS A 54 -8.96 3.52 16.46
C LYS A 54 -9.02 3.05 15.02
N LEU A 55 -8.54 3.90 14.10
CA LEU A 55 -8.34 3.50 12.71
C LEU A 55 -7.38 2.32 12.65
N VAL A 56 -7.69 1.36 11.78
CA VAL A 56 -6.76 0.29 11.45
C VAL A 56 -5.63 0.88 10.61
N GLU A 57 -4.45 0.98 11.20
CA GLU A 57 -3.25 1.50 10.55
C GLU A 57 -2.32 0.38 10.10
N ILE A 58 -1.52 0.65 9.07
CA ILE A 58 -0.47 -0.25 8.64
C ILE A 58 0.73 -0.09 9.57
N SER A 59 1.12 -1.19 10.21
CA SER A 59 2.33 -1.23 11.04
C SER A 59 3.60 -0.92 10.22
N ASP A 60 4.52 -0.16 10.83
CA ASP A 60 5.79 0.30 10.26
C ASP A 60 6.60 -0.80 9.57
N LYS A 61 6.53 -2.05 10.08
CA LYS A 61 7.21 -3.21 9.49
C LYS A 61 6.81 -3.50 8.03
N HIS A 62 5.65 -3.00 7.58
CA HIS A 62 5.17 -3.15 6.20
C HIS A 62 5.42 -1.90 5.33
N HIS A 63 5.81 -0.77 5.92
CA HIS A 63 5.96 0.49 5.18
C HIS A 63 6.96 0.37 4.03
N GLN A 64 8.13 -0.20 4.30
CA GLN A 64 9.15 -0.40 3.27
C GLN A 64 8.65 -1.31 2.14
N LYS A 65 7.90 -2.37 2.48
CA LYS A 65 7.35 -3.29 1.47
C LYS A 65 6.31 -2.62 0.57
N ILE A 66 5.53 -1.71 1.12
CA ILE A 66 4.58 -0.89 0.35
C ILE A 66 5.33 0.06 -0.59
N ILE A 67 6.40 0.72 -0.11
CA ILE A 67 7.26 1.57 -0.94
C ILE A 67 7.86 0.76 -2.09
N ASP A 68 8.44 -0.41 -1.80
CA ASP A 68 9.09 -1.25 -2.80
C ASP A 68 8.08 -1.81 -3.81
N PHE A 69 6.87 -2.18 -3.36
CA PHE A 69 5.79 -2.59 -4.24
C PHE A 69 5.41 -1.48 -5.22
N VAL A 70 5.18 -0.25 -4.74
CA VAL A 70 4.82 0.88 -5.60
C VAL A 70 5.95 1.22 -6.57
N LYS A 71 7.21 1.21 -6.11
CA LYS A 71 8.37 1.40 -6.99
C LYS A 71 8.41 0.37 -8.12
N SER A 72 8.14 -0.90 -7.82
CA SER A 72 8.13 -1.96 -8.84
C SER A 72 7.07 -1.73 -9.92
N ILE A 73 5.88 -1.25 -9.55
CA ILE A 73 4.80 -0.94 -10.50
C ILE A 73 5.13 0.28 -11.36
N GLN A 74 5.67 1.34 -10.75
CA GLN A 74 6.07 2.55 -11.48
C GLN A 74 7.17 2.26 -12.50
N PHE A 75 8.11 1.38 -12.14
CA PHE A 75 9.17 0.95 -13.06
C PHE A 75 8.62 0.15 -14.25
N ASP A 76 7.72 -0.81 -14.02
CA ASP A 76 7.06 -1.58 -15.09
C ASP A 76 6.28 -0.69 -16.06
N THR A 77 5.71 0.42 -15.57
CA THR A 77 4.96 1.38 -16.39
C THR A 77 5.87 2.25 -17.26
N LEU A 78 7.06 2.58 -16.76
CA LEU A 78 8.06 3.37 -17.49
C LEU A 78 8.81 2.58 -18.56
N VAL A 79 9.04 1.28 -18.33
CA VAL A 79 9.80 0.43 -19.27
C VAL A 79 8.93 -0.08 -20.43
N LYS A 80 7.60 -0.07 -20.28
CA LYS A 80 6.64 -0.55 -21.31
C LYS A 80 6.09 0.55 -22.22
N ASN A 81 6.50 1.80 -22.04
CA ASN A 81 6.23 2.92 -22.96
C ASN A 81 7.52 3.32 -23.68
#